data_AF-A0A427AR90-F1
#
_entry.id   AF-A0A427AR90-F1
#
_cell.length_a   1.000
_cell.length_b   1.000
_cell.length_c   1.000
_cell.angle_alpha   90.00
_cell.angle_beta   90.00
_cell.angle_gamma   90.00
#
_symmetry.space_group_name_H-M   'P 1'
#
loop_
_entity.id
_entity.type
_entity.pdbx_description
1 polymer ?
#
loop_
_entity_poly.entity_id
_entity_poly.type
_entity_poly.pdbx_seq_one_letter_code
_entity_poly.pdbx_strand_id
1 'polypeptide(L)' 'MRVKECLSSFMEMKWKKASRYVVYKIDEKSREVMVDKVGRPGDGYEGLAASLPLND' A
#
# COMPACT_ATOMS: atom_id res chain seq x y z
N MET A 1 -9.92 4.27 -8.09
CA MET A 1 -10.28 4.25 -6.64
C MET A 1 -9.92 5.62 -6.12
N ARG A 2 -10.91 6.43 -5.70
CA ARG A 2 -10.65 7.85 -5.43
C ARG A 2 -9.71 8.01 -4.22
N VAL A 3 -8.73 8.92 -4.33
CA VAL A 3 -7.68 9.27 -3.34
C VAL A 3 -8.14 9.31 -1.87
N LYS A 4 -9.43 9.60 -1.61
CA LYS A 4 -10.02 9.55 -0.26
C LYS A 4 -9.92 8.17 0.40
N GLU A 5 -10.09 7.09 -0.33
CA GLU A 5 -10.03 5.73 0.25
C GLU A 5 -8.59 5.32 0.58
N CYS A 6 -7.62 5.79 -0.21
CA CYS A 6 -6.20 5.66 0.05
C CYS A 6 -5.80 6.28 1.40
N LEU A 7 -6.31 7.49 1.68
CA LEU A 7 -6.14 8.19 2.95
C LEU A 7 -6.81 7.47 4.12
N SER A 8 -8.02 6.93 3.90
CA SER A 8 -8.73 6.18 4.94
C SER A 8 -8.00 4.89 5.32
N SER A 9 -7.53 4.11 4.35
CA SER A 9 -6.71 2.92 4.63
C SER A 9 -5.41 3.26 5.35
N PHE A 10 -4.76 4.37 4.99
CA PHE A 10 -3.56 4.83 5.70
C PHE A 10 -3.86 5.25 7.15
N MET A 11 -4.97 5.97 7.38
CA MET A 11 -5.38 6.35 8.74
C MET A 11 -5.73 5.14 9.59
N GLU A 12 -6.47 4.16 9.05
CA GLU A 12 -6.78 2.92 9.76
C GLU A 12 -5.52 2.11 10.09
N MET A 13 -4.57 2.02 9.16
CA MET A 13 -3.29 1.40 9.39
C MET A 13 -2.50 2.09 10.52
N LYS A 14 -2.42 3.42 10.49
CA LYS A 14 -1.69 4.22 11.48
C LYS A 14 -2.30 4.11 12.87
N TRP A 15 -3.63 4.10 12.97
CA TRP A 15 -4.34 4.05 14.26
C TRP A 15 -4.51 2.65 14.81
N LYS A 16 -4.86 1.66 13.99
CA LYS A 16 -5.06 0.28 14.46
C LYS A 16 -3.76 -0.52 14.55
N LYS A 17 -2.62 0.00 14.05
CA LYS A 17 -1.37 -0.77 13.84
C LYS A 17 -1.62 -2.10 13.09
N ALA A 18 -2.69 -2.14 12.30
CA ALA A 18 -3.21 -3.36 11.70
C ALA A 18 -2.33 -3.86 10.55
N SER A 19 -1.55 -2.97 9.94
CA SER A 19 -0.71 -3.27 8.78
C SER A 19 0.66 -2.63 8.97
N ARG A 20 1.74 -3.29 8.53
CA ARG A 20 3.12 -2.81 8.76
C ARG A 20 3.64 -1.93 7.61
N TYR A 21 3.17 -2.16 6.38
CA TYR A 21 3.38 -1.28 5.22
C TYR A 21 2.15 -1.32 4.31
N VAL A 22 2.02 -0.32 3.43
CA VAL A 22 1.07 -0.32 2.30
C VAL A 22 1.84 0.10 1.06
N VAL A 23 1.71 -0.67 0.00
CA VAL A 23 2.28 -0.39 -1.32
C VAL A 23 1.20 0.26 -2.16
N TYR A 24 1.50 1.45 -2.66
CA TYR A 24 0.65 2.17 -3.59
C TYR A 24 1.25 2.10 -4.98
N LYS A 25 0.38 1.91 -5.98
CA LYS A 25 0.74 1.93 -7.40
C LYS A 25 0.01 3.09 -8.07
N ILE A 26 0.70 3.74 -8.98
CA ILE A 26 0.12 4.80 -9.81
C ILE A 26 -0.23 4.16 -11.16
N ASP A 27 -1.50 4.15 -11.51
CA ASP A 27 -1.93 3.74 -12.85
C ASP A 27 -1.80 4.95 -13.78
N GLU A 28 -0.79 4.96 -14.66
CA GLU A 28 -0.52 6.10 -15.53
C GLU A 28 -1.61 6.35 -16.58
N LYS A 29 -2.36 5.30 -16.97
CA LYS A 29 -3.50 5.42 -17.89
C LYS A 29 -4.65 6.21 -17.27
N SER A 30 -4.95 5.94 -16.01
CA SER A 30 -6.07 6.56 -15.29
C SER A 30 -5.62 7.76 -14.45
N ARG A 31 -4.30 7.96 -14.31
CA ARG A 31 -3.65 8.92 -13.38
C ARG A 31 -4.21 8.81 -11.97
N GLU A 32 -4.54 7.58 -11.56
CA GLU A 32 -5.12 7.27 -10.25
C GLU A 32 -4.12 6.49 -9.40
N VAL A 33 -4.13 6.76 -8.10
CA VAL A 33 -3.36 6.00 -7.11
C VAL A 33 -4.24 4.85 -6.61
N MET A 34 -3.73 3.63 -6.70
CA MET A 34 -4.39 2.42 -6.23
C MET A 34 -3.53 1.73 -5.17
N VAL A 35 -4.18 1.00 -4.26
CA VAL A 35 -3.49 0.14 -3.30
C VAL A 35 -3.13 -1.15 -4.00
N ASP A 36 -1.83 -1.41 -4.12
CA ASP A 36 -1.32 -2.65 -4.71
C ASP A 36 -1.27 -3.75 -3.66
N LYS A 37 -0.77 -3.45 -2.46
CA LYS A 37 -0.69 -4.42 -1.37
C LYS A 37 -0.74 -3.78 0.02
N VAL A 38 -1.38 -4.45 0.95
CA VAL A 38 -1.39 -4.10 2.38
C VAL A 38 -0.66 -5.20 3.14
N GLY A 39 0.47 -4.85 3.77
CA GLY A 39 1.29 -5.80 4.54
C GLY A 39 0.62 -6.12 5.88
N ARG A 40 0.60 -7.40 6.28
CA ARG A 40 0.00 -7.82 7.55
C ARG A 40 0.87 -7.37 8.74
N PRO A 41 0.35 -7.35 9.99
CA PRO A 41 1.14 -6.87 11.12
C PRO A 41 2.35 -7.76 11.44
N GLY A 42 2.34 -9.01 10.97
CA GLY A 42 3.45 -9.96 11.03
C GLY A 42 4.40 -9.93 9.83
N ASP A 43 4.09 -9.21 8.75
CA ASP A 43 4.99 -9.10 7.61
C ASP A 43 6.22 -8.26 7.98
N GLY A 44 7.39 -8.72 7.56
CA GLY A 44 8.67 -8.04 7.74
C GLY A 44 9.08 -7.20 6.52
N TYR A 45 10.32 -6.73 6.54
CA TYR A 45 10.92 -5.98 5.44
C TYR A 45 10.93 -6.79 4.12
N GLU A 46 11.12 -8.10 4.18
CA GLU A 46 11.08 -8.98 3.00
C GLU A 46 9.71 -8.97 2.30
N GLY A 47 8.62 -8.90 3.07
CA GLY A 47 7.27 -8.80 2.51
C GLY A 47 7.09 -7.51 1.71
N LEU A 48 7.67 -6.40 2.17
CA LEU A 48 7.67 -5.12 1.44
C LEU A 48 8.53 -5.22 0.18
N ALA A 49 9.77 -5.71 0.31
CA ALA A 49 10.72 -5.82 -0.81
C ALA A 49 10.18 -6.72 -1.93
N ALA A 50 9.52 -7.83 -1.59
CA ALA A 50 8.86 -8.72 -2.55
C ALA A 50 7.62 -8.11 -3.23
N SER A 51 7.12 -7.00 -2.70
CA SER A 51 5.95 -6.29 -3.24
C SER A 51 6.33 -5.11 -4.13
N LEU A 52 7.62 -4.75 -4.14
CA LEU A 52 8.16 -3.80 -5.08
C LEU A 52 8.57 -4.56 -6.35
N PRO A 53 8.23 -4.04 -7.54
CA PRO A 53 8.72 -4.63 -8.78
C PRO A 53 10.25 -4.58 -8.80
N LEU A 54 10.90 -5.69 -9.14
CA LEU A 54 12.36 -5.80 -9.16
C LEU A 54 13.00 -5.05 -10.35
N ASN A 55 12.20 -4.58 -11.31
CA ASN A 55 12.66 -3.89 -12.51
C ASN A 55 11.78 -2.65 -12.77
N ASP A 56 12.47 -1.56 -13.10
CA ASP A 56 11.96 -0.33 -13.70
C ASP A 56 11.51 -0.59 -15.16
#